data_AF-A0A1B2DJ37-F1
#
_entry.id   AF-A0A1B2DJ37-F1
#
_cell.length_a   1.000
_cell.length_b   1.000
_cell.length_c   1.000
_cell.angle_alpha   90.00
_cell.angle_beta   90.00
_cell.angle_gamma   90.00
#
_symmetry.space_group_name_H-M   'P 1'
#
loop_
_entity.id
_entity.type
_entity.pdbx_description
1 polymer ?
#
loop_
_entity_poly.entity_id
_entity_poly.type
_entity_poly.pdbx_seq_one_letter_code
_entity_poly.pdbx_strand_id
1 'polypeptide(L)'
;MGLTKRRLQFLNQLMELYQRTRLPIHYETLAKALGVSKWTAYDMMKEMEKTGFVSRSYEVNDKETGRSQVVFAPTVKAAELFRQERSDLVNPGDWEATANKIKQLLNSINHMSINELLRKIVDEIPSKTTNIEFCGYITGLLLAYLRKLGGKSEKLIHIVVNKTPSDQTRLLLFVGTVMGTIIQTVQEELSHEIADLVTEFVDMIHKLASNEQRMLADFVKEAFA
;
A
#
# COMPACT_ATOMS: atom_id res chain seq x y z
N MET A 1 6.38 -5.91 20.81
CA MET A 1 6.15 -6.81 19.64
C MET A 1 5.39 -6.03 18.58
N GLY A 2 5.95 -5.89 17.38
CA GLY A 2 5.37 -5.08 16.29
C GLY A 2 4.17 -5.73 15.58
N LEU A 3 3.62 -5.01 14.60
CA LEU A 3 2.60 -5.49 13.67
C LEU A 3 3.19 -6.59 12.78
N THR A 4 2.81 -7.84 13.03
CA THR A 4 3.14 -8.95 12.12
C THR A 4 2.21 -8.93 10.91
N LYS A 5 2.58 -9.58 9.80
CA LYS A 5 1.73 -9.67 8.59
C LYS A 5 0.30 -10.14 8.90
N ARG A 6 0.17 -11.10 9.82
CA ARG A 6 -1.13 -11.62 10.26
C ARG A 6 -1.93 -10.58 11.03
N ARG A 7 -1.31 -9.80 11.93
CA ARG A 7 -1.98 -8.71 12.66
C ARG A 7 -2.45 -7.61 11.72
N LEU A 8 -1.64 -7.26 10.71
CA LEU A 8 -2.02 -6.28 9.70
C LEU A 8 -3.26 -6.74 8.90
N GLN A 9 -3.32 -8.03 8.53
CA GLN A 9 -4.48 -8.61 7.84
C GLN A 9 -5.78 -8.48 8.65
N PHE A 10 -5.72 -8.75 9.97
CA PHE A 10 -6.88 -8.60 10.86
C PHE A 10 -7.31 -7.15 11.01
N LEU A 11 -6.34 -6.24 11.14
CA LEU A 11 -6.62 -4.82 11.32
C LEU A 11 -7.19 -4.19 10.04
N ASN A 12 -6.69 -4.58 8.86
CA ASN A 12 -7.27 -4.22 7.56
C ASN A 12 -8.73 -4.65 7.45
N GLN A 13 -9.02 -5.92 7.74
CA GLN A 13 -10.38 -6.43 7.63
C GLN A 13 -11.34 -5.73 8.60
N LEU A 14 -10.88 -5.41 9.81
CA LEU A 14 -11.66 -4.65 10.78
C LEU A 14 -11.97 -3.24 10.26
N MET A 15 -10.98 -2.56 9.68
CA MET A 15 -11.14 -1.23 9.10
C MET A 15 -12.18 -1.23 7.98
N GLU A 16 -12.08 -2.17 7.04
CA GLU A 16 -13.01 -2.32 5.92
C GLU A 16 -14.46 -2.54 6.40
N LEU A 17 -14.65 -3.48 7.33
CA LEU A 17 -15.97 -3.79 7.89
C LEU A 17 -16.56 -2.59 8.65
N TYR A 18 -15.74 -1.91 9.46
CA TYR A 18 -16.15 -0.73 10.22
C TYR A 18 -16.49 0.46 9.31
N GLN A 19 -15.77 0.64 8.20
CA GLN A 19 -16.08 1.70 7.23
C GLN A 19 -17.43 1.48 6.54
N ARG A 20 -17.76 0.23 6.21
CA ARG A 20 -19.01 -0.14 5.54
C ARG A 20 -20.22 0.01 6.46
N THR A 21 -20.11 -0.37 7.74
CA THR A 21 -21.25 -0.38 8.67
C THR A 21 -21.31 0.83 9.58
N ARG A 22 -20.18 1.51 9.81
CA ARG A 22 -19.99 2.55 10.85
C ARG A 22 -20.33 2.07 12.27
N LEU A 23 -20.32 0.75 12.50
CA LEU A 23 -20.65 0.12 13.77
C LEU A 23 -19.49 -0.76 14.27
N PRO A 24 -19.27 -0.87 15.59
CA PRO A 24 -18.34 -1.82 16.17
C PRO A 24 -18.60 -3.26 15.69
N ILE A 25 -17.52 -4.00 15.45
CA ILE A 25 -17.57 -5.30 14.79
C ILE A 25 -17.36 -6.42 15.81
N HIS A 26 -18.27 -7.39 15.82
CA HIS A 26 -18.10 -8.60 16.61
C HIS A 26 -16.98 -9.48 16.02
N TYR A 27 -16.14 -10.06 16.88
CA TYR A 27 -14.97 -10.84 16.44
C TYR A 27 -15.36 -12.08 15.62
N GLU A 28 -16.57 -12.62 15.77
CA GLU A 28 -17.06 -13.72 14.93
C GLU A 28 -17.28 -13.29 13.48
N THR A 29 -17.66 -12.04 13.23
CA THR A 29 -17.80 -11.50 11.87
C THR A 29 -16.43 -11.44 11.19
N LEU A 30 -15.40 -11.01 11.92
CA LEU A 30 -14.01 -11.06 11.49
C LEU A 30 -13.53 -12.49 11.26
N ALA A 31 -13.89 -13.42 12.15
CA ALA A 31 -13.50 -14.82 12.03
C ALA A 31 -14.05 -15.45 10.74
N LYS A 32 -15.33 -15.17 10.43
CA LYS A 32 -15.97 -15.61 9.19
C LYS A 32 -15.33 -14.99 7.95
N ALA A 33 -15.07 -13.67 7.97
CA ALA A 33 -14.45 -12.97 6.85
C ALA A 33 -13.04 -13.48 6.53
N LEU A 34 -12.26 -13.82 7.56
CA LEU A 34 -10.86 -14.26 7.42
C LEU A 34 -10.68 -15.78 7.37
N GLY A 35 -11.76 -16.56 7.41
CA GLY A 35 -11.71 -18.03 7.40
C GLY A 35 -10.96 -18.63 8.59
N VAL A 36 -11.06 -18.02 9.78
CA VAL A 36 -10.37 -18.47 11.00
C VAL A 36 -11.35 -18.86 12.10
N SER A 37 -10.84 -19.54 13.13
CA SER A 37 -11.64 -19.84 14.32
C SER A 37 -12.02 -18.57 15.09
N LYS A 38 -13.16 -18.63 15.78
CA LYS A 38 -13.65 -17.55 16.67
C LYS A 38 -12.62 -17.18 17.76
N TRP A 39 -11.94 -18.19 18.31
CA TRP A 39 -10.90 -18.02 19.33
C TRP A 39 -9.68 -17.29 18.78
N THR A 40 -9.23 -17.67 17.58
CA THR A 40 -8.11 -17.00 16.91
C THR A 40 -8.40 -15.53 16.65
N ALA A 41 -9.62 -15.20 16.21
CA ALA A 41 -10.01 -13.81 16.02
C ALA A 41 -10.05 -13.04 17.33
N TYR A 42 -10.65 -13.61 18.37
CA TYR A 42 -10.69 -12.97 19.69
C TYR A 42 -9.30 -12.68 20.26
N ASP A 43 -8.38 -13.66 20.20
CA ASP A 43 -7.02 -13.49 20.70
C ASP A 43 -6.26 -12.42 19.91
N MET A 44 -6.38 -12.42 18.58
CA MET A 44 -5.76 -11.40 17.73
C MET A 44 -6.27 -10.00 18.06
N MET A 45 -7.58 -9.83 18.22
CA MET A 45 -8.19 -8.55 18.58
C MET A 45 -7.74 -8.07 19.96
N LYS A 46 -7.63 -8.98 20.94
CA LYS A 46 -7.11 -8.69 22.28
C LYS A 46 -5.63 -8.29 22.27
N GLU A 47 -4.81 -8.86 21.40
CA GLU A 47 -3.42 -8.43 21.22
C GLU A 47 -3.31 -7.05 20.54
N MET A 48 -4.14 -6.78 19.54
CA MET A 48 -4.19 -5.47 18.88
C MET A 48 -4.73 -4.37 19.79
N GLU A 49 -5.61 -4.73 20.73
CA GLU A 49 -6.07 -3.86 21.82
C GLU A 49 -4.92 -3.48 22.75
N LYS A 50 -4.10 -4.44 23.21
CA LYS A 50 -2.92 -4.18 24.06
C LYS A 50 -1.91 -3.23 23.40
N THR A 51 -1.85 -3.22 22.07
CA THR A 51 -0.96 -2.34 21.30
C THR A 51 -1.60 -1.02 20.91
N GLY A 52 -2.86 -0.79 21.32
CA GLY A 52 -3.60 0.46 21.16
C GLY A 52 -4.19 0.68 19.77
N PHE A 53 -4.19 -0.33 18.90
CA PHE A 53 -4.78 -0.23 17.56
C PHE A 53 -6.30 -0.44 17.58
N VAL A 54 -6.81 -1.20 18.55
CA VAL A 54 -8.22 -1.55 18.65
C VAL A 54 -8.77 -1.14 20.00
N SER A 55 -10.00 -0.63 20.03
CA SER A 55 -10.77 -0.44 21.26
C SER A 55 -11.82 -1.53 21.38
N ARG A 56 -11.96 -2.09 22.59
CA ARG A 56 -13.02 -3.02 22.95
C ARG A 56 -14.17 -2.27 23.60
N SER A 57 -15.40 -2.59 23.22
CA SER A 57 -16.61 -2.16 23.92
C SER A 57 -17.58 -3.33 24.08
N TYR A 58 -18.58 -3.13 24.92
CA TYR A 58 -19.62 -4.10 25.24
C TYR A 58 -20.95 -3.53 24.78
N GLU A 59 -21.59 -4.19 23.82
CA GLU A 59 -22.90 -3.79 23.33
C GLU A 59 -23.96 -4.74 23.86
N VAL A 60 -25.10 -4.18 24.27
CA VAL A 60 -26.25 -4.96 24.72
C VAL A 60 -26.99 -5.46 23.49
N ASN A 61 -27.16 -6.78 23.38
CA ASN A 61 -27.89 -7.39 22.29
C ASN A 61 -29.40 -7.29 22.55
N ASP A 62 -30.13 -6.51 21.76
CA ASP A 62 -31.59 -6.39 21.87
C ASP A 62 -32.34 -7.71 21.61
N LYS A 63 -31.70 -8.69 20.98
CA LYS A 63 -32.29 -10.00 20.65
C LYS A 63 -32.11 -11.07 21.73
N GLU A 64 -31.18 -10.87 22.67
CA GLU A 64 -30.91 -11.81 23.75
C GLU A 64 -30.81 -11.04 25.07
N THR A 65 -31.89 -11.08 25.86
CA THR A 65 -31.98 -10.40 27.16
C THR A 65 -30.77 -10.74 28.06
N GLY A 66 -29.91 -9.74 28.32
CA GLY A 66 -28.98 -9.72 29.45
C GLY A 66 -27.53 -10.12 29.21
N ARG A 67 -27.10 -10.46 27.98
CA ARG A 67 -25.68 -10.75 27.70
C ARG A 67 -25.06 -9.70 26.80
N SER A 68 -24.18 -8.87 27.37
CA SER A 68 -23.37 -7.96 26.57
C SER A 68 -22.41 -8.74 25.67
N GLN A 69 -22.36 -8.36 24.39
CA GLN A 69 -21.44 -8.94 23.41
C GLN A 69 -20.18 -8.09 23.30
N VAL A 70 -19.04 -8.76 23.09
CA VAL A 70 -17.75 -8.08 22.92
C VAL A 70 -17.61 -7.66 21.47
N VAL A 71 -17.51 -6.36 21.25
CA VAL A 71 -17.29 -5.77 19.93
C VAL A 71 -16.00 -4.96 19.94
N PHE A 72 -15.46 -4.78 18.74
CA PHE A 72 -14.20 -4.09 18.54
C PHE A 72 -14.35 -3.00 17.48
N ALA A 73 -13.72 -1.86 17.70
CA ALA A 73 -13.63 -0.78 16.74
C ALA A 73 -12.16 -0.39 16.53
N PRO A 74 -11.78 0.04 15.32
CA PRO A 74 -10.46 0.62 15.11
C PRO A 74 -10.36 1.93 15.88
N THR A 75 -9.22 2.13 16.56
CA THR A 75 -8.91 3.41 17.22
C THR A 75 -8.44 4.44 16.21
N VAL A 76 -8.27 5.70 16.65
CA VAL A 76 -7.59 6.73 15.86
C VAL A 76 -6.21 6.26 15.41
N LYS A 77 -5.44 5.57 16.26
CA LYS A 77 -4.12 5.02 15.92
C LYS A 77 -4.16 3.95 14.82
N ALA A 78 -5.17 3.08 14.82
CA ALA A 78 -5.37 2.16 13.69
C ALA A 78 -5.86 2.90 12.46
N ALA A 79 -6.73 3.89 12.64
CA ALA A 79 -7.17 4.69 11.54
C ALA A 79 -6.01 5.43 10.90
N GLU A 80 -5.08 6.03 11.65
CA GLU A 80 -3.85 6.69 11.15
C GLU A 80 -2.89 5.73 10.46
N LEU A 81 -2.87 4.45 10.86
CA LEU A 81 -2.07 3.43 10.19
C LEU A 81 -2.54 3.18 8.74
N PHE A 82 -3.83 3.40 8.44
CA PHE A 82 -4.42 3.17 7.10
C PHE A 82 -4.98 4.44 6.43
N ARG A 83 -5.30 5.48 7.20
CA ARG A 83 -5.49 6.87 6.78
C ARG A 83 -4.12 7.51 6.85
N GLN A 84 -3.40 7.35 5.76
CA GLN A 84 -2.35 8.27 5.47
C GLN A 84 -3.03 9.48 4.80
N GLU A 85 -3.58 10.40 5.61
CA GLU A 85 -3.71 11.81 5.19
C GLU A 85 -2.28 12.32 5.06
N ARG A 86 -1.65 11.95 3.95
CA ARG A 86 -0.29 12.36 3.66
C ARG A 86 -0.36 13.84 3.35
N SER A 87 0.57 14.58 3.92
CA SER A 87 0.67 16.01 3.66
C SER A 87 0.96 16.24 2.18
N ASP A 88 0.27 17.20 1.59
CA ASP A 88 0.61 17.77 0.28
C ASP A 88 1.81 18.74 0.38
N LEU A 89 2.27 19.04 1.60
CA LEU A 89 3.45 19.87 1.83
C LEU A 89 4.71 19.04 1.64
N VAL A 90 5.29 19.15 0.45
CA VAL A 90 6.58 18.54 0.15
C VAL A 90 7.72 19.35 0.71
N ASN A 91 8.51 18.72 1.56
CA ASN A 91 9.86 19.15 1.86
C ASN A 91 10.82 18.54 0.82
N PRO A 92 11.51 19.35 -0.01
CA PRO A 92 12.44 18.85 -1.02
C PRO A 92 13.54 17.93 -0.46
N GLY A 93 14.00 18.17 0.78
CA GLY A 93 15.02 17.33 1.42
C GLY A 93 14.50 15.93 1.77
N ASP A 94 13.25 15.83 2.19
CA ASP A 94 12.61 14.53 2.52
C ASP A 94 12.36 13.71 1.25
N TRP A 95 11.97 14.39 0.16
CA TRP A 95 11.89 13.75 -1.15
C TRP A 95 13.26 13.28 -1.64
N GLU A 96 14.29 14.11 -1.57
CA GLU A 96 15.63 13.75 -2.04
C GLU A 96 16.20 12.55 -1.25
N ALA A 97 16.03 12.54 0.07
CA ALA A 97 16.39 11.41 0.91
C ALA A 97 15.65 10.13 0.51
N THR A 98 14.34 10.24 0.24
CA THR A 98 13.51 9.12 -0.22
C THR A 98 13.94 8.63 -1.60
N ALA A 99 14.15 9.52 -2.57
CA ALA A 99 14.62 9.19 -3.91
C ALA A 99 15.98 8.49 -3.88
N ASN A 100 16.93 8.99 -3.07
CA ASN A 100 18.24 8.37 -2.89
C ASN A 100 18.15 6.97 -2.28
N LYS A 101 17.28 6.79 -1.29
CA LYS A 101 17.05 5.47 -0.67
C LYS A 101 16.47 4.47 -1.68
N ILE A 102 15.50 4.90 -2.50
CA ILE A 102 14.95 4.06 -3.58
C ILE A 102 16.04 3.72 -4.60
N LYS A 103 16.88 4.67 -5.02
CA LYS A 103 18.03 4.41 -5.92
C LYS A 103 18.98 3.36 -5.34
N GLN A 104 19.31 3.44 -4.06
CA GLN A 104 20.15 2.45 -3.38
C GLN A 104 19.53 1.04 -3.41
N LEU A 105 18.22 0.93 -3.19
CA LEU A 105 17.48 -0.33 -3.30
C LEU A 105 17.52 -0.87 -4.74
N LEU A 106 17.28 0.00 -5.73
CA LEU A 106 17.31 -0.36 -7.15
C LEU A 106 18.70 -0.80 -7.63
N ASN A 107 19.78 -0.23 -7.09
CA ASN A 107 21.15 -0.66 -7.40
C ASN A 107 21.49 -2.01 -6.79
N SER A 108 20.85 -2.36 -5.68
CA SER A 108 21.03 -3.65 -5.00
C SER A 108 20.18 -4.78 -5.61
N ILE A 109 19.38 -4.48 -6.64
CA ILE A 109 18.33 -5.39 -7.12
C ILE A 109 18.87 -6.69 -7.71
N ASN A 110 20.06 -6.67 -8.32
CA ASN A 110 20.67 -7.87 -8.90
C ASN A 110 21.03 -8.91 -7.85
N HIS A 111 21.21 -8.48 -6.60
CA HIS A 111 21.59 -9.33 -5.47
C HIS A 111 20.42 -9.66 -4.53
N MET A 112 19.20 -9.20 -4.83
CA MET A 112 18.02 -9.47 -4.01
C MET A 112 16.88 -10.09 -4.80
N SER A 113 16.03 -10.85 -4.12
CA SER A 113 14.77 -11.34 -4.67
C SER A 113 13.70 -10.24 -4.65
N ILE A 114 12.70 -10.34 -5.53
CA ILE A 114 11.54 -9.43 -5.56
C ILE A 114 10.80 -9.44 -4.21
N ASN A 115 10.70 -10.61 -3.57
CA ASN A 115 10.06 -10.75 -2.26
C ASN A 115 10.81 -10.03 -1.13
N GLU A 116 12.15 -10.01 -1.16
CA GLU A 116 12.94 -9.23 -0.21
C GLU A 116 12.79 -7.73 -0.46
N LEU A 117 12.71 -7.32 -1.72
CA LEU A 117 12.49 -5.91 -2.07
C LEU A 117 11.11 -5.44 -1.62
N LEU A 118 10.08 -6.22 -1.89
CA LEU A 118 8.71 -5.95 -1.45
C LEU A 118 8.64 -5.79 0.07
N ARG A 119 9.31 -6.67 0.83
CA ARG A 119 9.37 -6.54 2.30
C ARG A 119 10.02 -5.23 2.72
N LYS A 120 11.20 -4.90 2.17
CA LYS A 120 11.89 -3.65 2.51
C LYS A 120 11.05 -2.41 2.17
N ILE A 121 10.31 -2.42 1.06
CA ILE A 121 9.48 -1.26 0.68
C ILE A 121 8.21 -1.17 1.54
N VAL A 122 7.55 -2.30 1.81
CA VAL A 122 6.38 -2.35 2.69
C VAL A 122 6.73 -1.91 4.12
N ASP A 123 7.92 -2.22 4.61
CA ASP A 123 8.37 -1.79 5.94
C ASP A 123 8.64 -0.27 6.01
N GLU A 124 8.89 0.38 4.88
CA GLU A 124 9.21 1.81 4.79
C GLU A 124 7.96 2.69 4.60
N ILE A 125 6.96 2.21 3.86
CA ILE A 125 5.71 2.92 3.54
C ILE A 125 5.02 3.55 4.78
N PRO A 126 4.90 2.86 5.94
CA PRO A 126 4.24 3.42 7.12
C PRO A 126 4.93 4.66 7.69
N SER A 127 6.22 4.84 7.43
CA SER A 127 7.00 5.98 7.94
C SER A 127 6.93 7.22 7.06
N LYS A 128 6.27 7.15 5.90
CA LYS A 128 6.20 8.23 4.93
C LYS A 128 5.02 9.14 5.18
N THR A 129 5.27 10.44 5.11
CA THR A 129 4.31 11.45 5.57
C THR A 129 3.72 12.27 4.43
N THR A 130 4.32 12.20 3.23
CA THR A 130 3.88 12.96 2.04
C THR A 130 3.42 12.06 0.90
N ASN A 131 2.52 12.58 0.05
CA ASN A 131 1.96 11.84 -1.09
C ASN A 131 3.06 11.46 -2.10
N ILE A 132 3.97 12.38 -2.39
CA ILE A 132 5.10 12.14 -3.30
C ILE A 132 6.02 11.02 -2.83
N GLU A 133 6.32 10.92 -1.52
CA GLU A 133 7.18 9.85 -1.00
C GLU A 133 6.55 8.49 -1.25
N PHE A 134 5.26 8.34 -0.93
CA PHE A 134 4.54 7.09 -1.17
C PHE A 134 4.51 6.74 -2.65
N CYS A 135 4.15 7.70 -3.51
CA CYS A 135 4.17 7.49 -4.96
C CYS A 135 5.57 7.11 -5.45
N GLY A 136 6.62 7.69 -4.86
CA GLY A 136 8.01 7.33 -5.10
C GLY A 136 8.31 5.85 -4.81
N TYR A 137 7.89 5.32 -3.67
CA TYR A 137 8.10 3.91 -3.32
C TYR A 137 7.36 2.95 -4.26
N ILE A 138 6.12 3.26 -4.64
CA ILE A 138 5.37 2.45 -5.62
C ILE A 138 6.04 2.51 -7.00
N THR A 139 6.44 3.70 -7.46
CA THR A 139 7.22 3.86 -8.69
C THR A 139 8.54 3.08 -8.63
N GLY A 140 9.22 3.09 -7.48
CA GLY A 140 10.42 2.30 -7.23
C GLY A 140 10.19 0.80 -7.37
N LEU A 141 9.07 0.27 -6.88
CA LEU A 141 8.69 -1.13 -7.08
C LEU A 141 8.47 -1.47 -8.55
N LEU A 142 7.80 -0.59 -9.30
CA LEU A 142 7.57 -0.79 -10.73
C LEU A 142 8.90 -0.78 -11.51
N LEU A 143 9.80 0.16 -11.20
CA LEU A 143 11.15 0.22 -11.78
C LEU A 143 11.95 -1.04 -11.47
N ALA A 144 11.84 -1.54 -10.25
CA ALA A 144 12.50 -2.77 -9.83
C ALA A 144 11.99 -3.99 -10.59
N TYR A 145 10.67 -4.13 -10.71
CA TYR A 145 10.05 -5.19 -11.51
C TYR A 145 10.54 -5.13 -12.96
N LEU A 146 10.56 -3.94 -13.55
CA LEU A 146 11.02 -3.73 -14.92
C LEU A 146 12.49 -4.14 -15.12
N ARG A 147 13.39 -3.75 -14.20
CA ARG A 147 14.81 -4.15 -14.21
C ARG A 147 14.98 -5.67 -14.07
N LYS A 148 14.14 -6.32 -13.27
CA LYS A 148 14.15 -7.79 -13.13
C LYS A 148 13.63 -8.51 -14.38
N LEU A 149 12.65 -7.92 -15.07
CA LEU A 149 12.13 -8.44 -16.33
C LEU A 149 13.18 -8.36 -17.44
N GLY A 150 13.93 -7.25 -17.49
CA GLY A 150 15.11 -7.09 -18.32
C GLY A 150 14.85 -7.18 -19.83
N GLY A 151 15.94 -7.33 -20.60
CA GLY A 151 15.88 -7.72 -22.01
C GLY A 151 15.29 -6.66 -22.95
N LYS A 152 14.50 -7.10 -23.93
CA LYS A 152 13.94 -6.21 -24.98
C LYS A 152 12.82 -5.31 -24.45
N SER A 153 11.97 -5.84 -23.57
CA SER A 153 10.82 -5.12 -23.03
C SER A 153 11.25 -3.94 -22.15
N GLU A 154 12.24 -4.14 -21.27
CA GLU A 154 12.85 -3.06 -20.49
C GLU A 154 13.37 -1.93 -21.40
N LYS A 155 14.16 -2.28 -22.43
CA LYS A 155 14.74 -1.30 -23.37
C LYS A 155 13.68 -0.53 -24.15
N LEU A 156 12.60 -1.19 -24.59
CA LEU A 156 11.52 -0.54 -25.33
C LEU A 156 10.72 0.39 -24.43
N ILE A 157 10.36 -0.05 -23.22
CA ILE A 157 9.66 0.77 -22.23
C ILE A 157 10.49 2.00 -21.91
N HIS A 158 11.79 1.83 -21.68
CA HIS A 158 12.73 2.94 -21.47
C HIS A 158 12.69 3.98 -22.61
N ILE A 159 12.81 3.55 -23.87
CA ILE A 159 12.81 4.46 -25.03
C ILE A 159 11.51 5.24 -25.12
N VAL A 160 10.37 4.57 -24.94
CA VAL A 160 9.04 5.15 -25.08
C VAL A 160 8.76 6.16 -23.96
N VAL A 161 9.07 5.79 -22.71
CA VAL A 161 8.91 6.67 -21.56
C VAL A 161 9.80 7.92 -21.69
N ASN A 162 11.07 7.77 -22.08
CA ASN A 162 11.98 8.90 -22.16
C ASN A 162 11.71 9.88 -23.32
N LYS A 163 11.07 9.41 -24.40
CA LYS A 163 10.64 10.29 -25.49
C LYS A 163 9.33 11.05 -25.21
N THR A 164 8.66 10.76 -24.09
CA THR A 164 7.37 11.36 -23.77
C THR A 164 7.56 12.76 -23.14
N PRO A 165 7.06 13.84 -23.79
CA PRO A 165 7.39 15.21 -23.41
C PRO A 165 6.71 15.67 -22.11
N SER A 166 5.45 15.32 -21.89
CA SER A 166 4.68 15.70 -20.69
C SER A 166 5.01 14.80 -19.50
N ASP A 167 5.21 15.39 -18.32
CA ASP A 167 5.53 14.67 -17.08
C ASP A 167 4.40 13.73 -16.64
N GLN A 168 3.16 14.23 -16.66
CA GLN A 168 1.97 13.43 -16.35
C GLN A 168 1.79 12.29 -17.36
N THR A 169 1.89 12.57 -18.66
CA THR A 169 1.77 11.53 -19.70
C THR A 169 2.87 10.49 -19.57
N ARG A 170 4.09 10.90 -19.21
CA ARG A 170 5.22 10.00 -18.96
C ARG A 170 4.95 9.06 -17.80
N LEU A 171 4.47 9.58 -16.67
CA LEU A 171 4.12 8.76 -15.51
C LEU A 171 3.00 7.76 -15.85
N LEU A 172 1.92 8.21 -16.50
CA LEU A 172 0.82 7.33 -16.90
C LEU A 172 1.28 6.24 -17.88
N LEU A 173 2.10 6.59 -18.86
CA LEU A 173 2.65 5.64 -19.82
C LEU A 173 3.57 4.63 -19.14
N PHE A 174 4.43 5.07 -18.23
CA PHE A 174 5.29 4.19 -17.45
C PHE A 174 4.46 3.19 -16.62
N VAL A 175 3.55 3.70 -15.78
CA VAL A 175 2.72 2.90 -14.89
C VAL A 175 1.86 1.93 -15.69
N GLY A 176 1.11 2.42 -16.68
CA GLY A 176 0.23 1.60 -17.51
C GLY A 176 0.98 0.51 -18.26
N THR A 177 2.18 0.80 -18.78
CA THR A 177 2.96 -0.20 -19.51
C THR A 177 3.53 -1.27 -18.57
N VAL A 178 4.12 -0.89 -17.44
CA VAL A 178 4.68 -1.85 -16.48
C VAL A 178 3.56 -2.71 -15.88
N MET A 179 2.43 -2.10 -15.50
CA MET A 179 1.29 -2.83 -14.96
C MET A 179 0.64 -3.74 -16.00
N GLY A 180 0.54 -3.30 -17.26
CA GLY A 180 0.11 -4.14 -18.37
C GLY A 180 0.98 -5.39 -18.54
N THR A 181 2.30 -5.26 -18.35
CA THR A 181 3.20 -6.43 -18.36
C THR A 181 2.98 -7.34 -17.16
N ILE A 182 2.70 -6.78 -15.97
CA ILE A 182 2.39 -7.57 -14.77
C ILE A 182 1.08 -8.35 -14.98
N ILE A 183 0.02 -7.70 -15.46
CA ILE A 183 -1.30 -8.31 -15.71
C ILE A 183 -1.18 -9.51 -16.65
N GLN A 184 -0.34 -9.43 -17.69
CA GLN A 184 -0.12 -10.56 -18.61
C GLN A 184 0.62 -11.75 -17.97
N THR A 185 1.28 -11.56 -16.83
CA THR A 185 2.11 -12.58 -16.17
C THR A 185 1.46 -13.22 -14.93
N VAL A 186 0.35 -12.67 -14.45
CA VAL A 186 -0.38 -13.16 -13.27
C VAL A 186 -1.55 -14.05 -13.64
N GLN A 187 -2.04 -14.86 -12.70
CA GLN A 187 -3.26 -15.66 -12.88
C GLN A 187 -4.48 -14.74 -13.02
N GLU A 188 -5.50 -15.17 -13.79
CA GLU A 188 -6.70 -14.37 -14.08
C GLU A 188 -7.41 -13.86 -12.83
N GLU A 189 -7.50 -14.66 -11.77
CA GLU A 189 -8.15 -14.26 -10.50
C GLU A 189 -7.46 -13.08 -9.81
N LEU A 190 -6.14 -12.95 -9.95
CA LEU A 190 -5.35 -11.87 -9.35
C LEU A 190 -5.39 -10.58 -10.20
N SER A 191 -5.88 -10.66 -11.43
CA SER A 191 -5.88 -9.53 -12.38
C SER A 191 -6.85 -8.41 -11.98
N HIS A 192 -7.99 -8.74 -11.36
CA HIS A 192 -8.98 -7.77 -10.91
C HIS A 192 -8.47 -6.94 -9.73
N GLU A 193 -7.87 -7.59 -8.72
CA GLU A 193 -7.27 -6.89 -7.57
C GLU A 193 -6.13 -5.96 -8.01
N ILE A 194 -5.32 -6.40 -8.99
CA ILE A 194 -4.26 -5.57 -9.56
C ILE A 194 -4.85 -4.37 -10.32
N ALA A 195 -5.93 -4.54 -11.08
CA ALA A 195 -6.57 -3.45 -11.81
C ALA A 195 -7.11 -2.35 -10.87
N ASP A 196 -7.69 -2.73 -9.74
CA ASP A 196 -8.17 -1.78 -8.74
C ASP A 196 -7.02 -1.00 -8.10
N LEU A 197 -5.94 -1.70 -7.72
CA LEU A 197 -4.72 -1.07 -7.18
C LEU A 197 -4.04 -0.13 -8.18
N VAL A 198 -4.04 -0.48 -9.47
CA VAL A 198 -3.53 0.37 -10.55
C VAL A 198 -4.36 1.64 -10.64
N THR A 199 -5.69 1.52 -10.61
CA THR A 199 -6.61 2.65 -10.71
C THR A 199 -6.42 3.60 -9.53
N GLU A 200 -6.32 3.06 -8.32
CA GLU A 200 -6.05 3.85 -7.11
C GLU A 200 -4.70 4.57 -7.20
N PHE A 201 -3.65 3.90 -7.69
CA PHE A 201 -2.34 4.52 -7.86
C PHE A 201 -2.31 5.62 -8.91
N VAL A 202 -2.99 5.43 -10.04
CA VAL A 202 -3.14 6.45 -11.08
C VAL A 202 -3.90 7.67 -10.55
N ASP A 203 -4.91 7.45 -9.72
CA ASP A 203 -5.70 8.53 -9.09
C ASP A 203 -4.85 9.29 -8.06
N MET A 204 -3.98 8.60 -7.31
CA MET A 204 -2.99 9.24 -6.41
C MET A 204 -2.00 10.11 -7.19
N ILE A 205 -1.47 9.64 -8.32
CA ILE A 205 -0.57 10.45 -9.17
C ILE A 205 -1.28 11.70 -9.69
N HIS A 206 -2.56 11.60 -10.06
CA HIS A 206 -3.35 12.74 -10.53
C HIS A 206 -3.57 13.80 -9.45
N LYS A 207 -3.65 13.39 -8.19
CA LYS A 207 -3.84 14.31 -7.05
C LYS A 207 -2.56 15.02 -6.62
N LEU A 208 -1.39 14.54 -7.04
CA LEU A 208 -0.12 15.23 -6.81
C LEU A 208 -0.11 16.61 -7.49
N ALA A 209 0.50 17.59 -6.82
CA ALA A 209 0.76 18.90 -7.40
C ALA A 209 1.71 18.80 -8.61
N SER A 210 1.63 19.76 -9.54
CA SER A 210 2.39 19.70 -10.79
C SER A 210 3.91 19.65 -10.60
N ASN A 211 4.42 20.26 -9.52
CA ASN A 211 5.84 20.16 -9.14
C ASN A 211 6.20 18.74 -8.65
N GLU A 212 5.33 18.11 -7.86
CA GLU A 212 5.53 16.74 -7.38
C GLU A 212 5.49 15.72 -8.53
N GLN A 213 4.54 15.89 -9.46
CA GLN A 213 4.48 15.08 -10.68
C GLN A 213 5.77 15.20 -11.49
N ARG A 214 6.32 16.42 -11.62
CA ARG A 214 7.60 16.65 -12.28
C ARG A 214 8.75 15.95 -11.55
N MET A 215 8.85 16.12 -10.23
CA MET A 215 9.88 15.48 -9.41
C MET A 215 9.85 13.95 -9.54
N LEU A 216 8.66 13.35 -9.54
CA LEU A 216 8.48 11.91 -9.74
C LEU A 216 8.82 11.48 -11.19
N ALA A 217 8.45 12.29 -12.19
CA ALA A 217 8.74 12.01 -13.59
C ALA A 217 10.23 12.15 -13.94
N ASP A 218 10.93 13.07 -13.28
CA ASP A 218 12.38 13.22 -13.38
C ASP A 218 13.09 12.07 -12.68
N PHE A 219 12.60 11.63 -11.51
CA PHE A 219 13.09 10.42 -10.85
C PHE A 219 12.97 9.17 -11.74
N VAL A 220 11.85 8.98 -12.45
CA VAL A 220 11.69 7.88 -13.42
C VAL A 220 12.73 7.99 -14.55
N LYS A 221 12.93 9.19 -15.12
CA LYS A 221 13.96 9.42 -16.15
C LYS A 221 15.36 9.10 -15.65
N GLU A 222 15.70 9.55 -14.45
CA GLU A 222 17.02 9.33 -13.85
C GLU A 222 17.28 7.85 -13.54
N ALA A 223 16.26 7.11 -13.12
CA ALA A 223 16.37 5.67 -12.87
C ALA A 223 16.67 4.85 -14.14
N PHE A 224 16.44 5.47 -15.30
CA PHE A 224 16.67 4.93 -16.63
C PHE A 224 17.98 5.40 -17.28
N ALA A 225 18.66 6.41 -16.70
CA ALA A 225 19.96 6.91 -17.14
C ALA A 225 21.10 6.01 -16.66
#